data_AF-A0A1Q7YPG6-F1
#
_entry.id   AF-A0A1Q7YPG6-F1
#
_cell.length_a   1.000
_cell.length_b   1.000
_cell.length_c   1.000
_cell.angle_alpha   90.00
_cell.angle_beta   90.00
_cell.angle_gamma   90.00
#
_symmetry.space_group_name_H-M   'P 1'
#
loop_
_entity.id
_entity.type
_entity.pdbx_description
1 polymer ?
#
loop_
_entity_poly.entity_id
_entity_poly.type
_entity_poly.pdbx_seq_one_letter_code
_entity_poly.pdbx_strand_id
1 'polypeptide(L)' 'MIYFDEAEQKRLIEKFWHCLNPAGYLFVGHAESLFGLTQKFRMVHENNGTAYQRIEANT' A
#
# COMPACT_ATOMS: atom_id res chain seq x y z
N MET A 1 -1.59 -10.43 0.76
CA MET A 1 -1.65 -10.33 -0.73
C MET A 1 -1.47 -11.68 -1.39
N ILE A 2 -0.49 -12.48 -0.99
CA ILE A 2 -0.04 -13.70 -1.69
C ILE A 2 -1.08 -14.80 -1.93
N TYR A 3 -2.22 -14.79 -1.22
CA TYR A 3 -3.31 -15.76 -1.39
C TYR A 3 -4.50 -15.24 -2.19
N PHE A 4 -4.48 -13.97 -2.59
CA PHE A 4 -5.58 -13.30 -3.28
C PHE A 4 -5.23 -13.09 -4.75
N ASP A 5 -6.23 -13.15 -5.63
CA ASP A 5 -6.07 -12.67 -6.99
C ASP A 5 -5.92 -11.14 -7.05
N GLU A 6 -5.55 -10.62 -8.21
CA GLU A 6 -5.26 -9.19 -8.39
C GLU A 6 -6.45 -8.27 -8.06
N ALA A 7 -7.69 -8.70 -8.36
CA ALA A 7 -8.88 -7.89 -8.10
C ALA A 7 -9.11 -7.76 -6.58
N GLU A 8 -8.93 -8.87 -5.87
CA GLU A 8 -9.10 -8.97 -4.42
C GLU A 8 -8.00 -8.18 -3.71
N GLN A 9 -6.77 -8.25 -4.24
CA GLN A 9 -5.63 -7.46 -3.77
C GLN A 9 -5.92 -5.96 -3.86
N LYS A 10 -6.34 -5.48 -5.04
CA LYS A 10 -6.72 -4.06 -5.25
C LYS A 10 -7.80 -3.61 -4.29
N ARG A 11 -8.86 -4.41 -4.12
CA ARG A 11 -9.96 -4.10 -3.20
C ARG A 11 -9.49 -3.99 -1.74
N LEU A 12 -8.57 -4.85 -1.31
CA LEU A 12 -8.06 -4.81 0.07
C LEU A 12 -7.14 -3.60 0.27
N ILE A 13 -6.29 -3.27 -0.70
CA ILE A 13 -5.41 -2.10 -0.65
C ILE A 13 -6.22 -0.80 -0.55
N GLU A 14 -7.33 -0.69 -1.29
CA GLU A 14 -8.25 0.44 -1.18
C GLU A 14 -8.85 0.57 0.23
N LYS A 15 -9.26 -0.56 0.84
CA LYS A 15 -9.74 -0.56 2.23
C LYS A 15 -8.66 -0.06 3.19
N PHE A 16 -7.42 -0.54 3.06
CA PHE A 16 -6.31 -0.07 3.88
C PHE A 16 -6.07 1.43 3.72
N TRP A 17 -6.12 1.95 2.50
CA TRP A 17 -5.97 3.38 2.24
C TRP A 17 -7.02 4.22 2.99
N HIS A 18 -8.29 3.79 2.95
CA HIS A 18 -9.38 4.46 3.67
C HIS A 18 -9.26 4.39 5.20
N CYS A 19 -8.71 3.29 5.73
CA CYS A 19 -8.51 3.11 7.17
C CYS A 19 -7.29 3.85 7.72
N LEU A 20 -6.34 4.25 6.88
CA LEU A 20 -5.16 5.00 7.31
C LEU A 20 -5.49 6.48 7.51
N ASN A 21 -4.89 7.09 8.53
CA ASN A 21 -4.87 8.54 8.67
C ASN A 21 -4.07 9.18 7.52
N PRO A 22 -4.28 10.48 7.23
CA PRO A 22 -3.42 11.22 6.32
C PRO A 22 -1.93 11.05 6.70
N ALA A 23 -1.09 10.85 5.67
CA ALA A 23 0.35 10.56 5.81
C ALA A 23 0.70 9.27 6.61
N GLY A 24 -0.29 8.42 6.92
CA GLY A 24 -0.09 7.14 7.61
C GLY A 24 0.68 6.11 6.78
N TYR A 25 1.26 5.13 7.45
CA TYR A 25 2.11 4.10 6.84
C TYR A 25 1.46 2.73 6.86
N LEU A 26 1.58 2.01 5.76
CA LEU A 26 1.26 0.60 5.60
C LEU A 26 2.55 -0.20 5.47
N PHE A 27 2.72 -1.21 6.32
CA PHE A 27 3.79 -2.20 6.21
C PHE A 27 3.23 -3.47 5.59
N VAL A 28 3.98 -4.08 4.68
CA VAL A 28 3.63 -5.34 4.01
C VAL A 28 4.77 -6.33 4.15
N GLY A 29 4.50 -7.61 3.93
CA GLY A 29 5.53 -8.64 4.01
C GLY A 29 6.62 -8.46 2.94
N HIS A 30 7.81 -9.02 3.17
CA HIS A 30 8.96 -8.91 2.25
C HIS A 30 8.68 -9.37 0.80
N ALA A 31 7.79 -10.36 0.63
CA ALA A 31 7.39 -10.86 -0.69
C ALA A 31 6.21 -10.10 -1.32
N GLU A 32 5.67 -9.09 -0.63
CA GLU A 32 4.49 -8.36 -1.07
C GLU A 32 4.89 -6.97 -1.57
N SER A 33 4.31 -6.55 -2.70
CA SER A 33 4.54 -5.22 -3.28
C SER A 33 3.23 -4.62 -3.76
N LEU A 34 3.06 -3.31 -3.54
CA LEU A 34 1.92 -2.55 -4.08
C LEU A 34 2.17 -2.02 -5.49
N PHE A 35 3.36 -2.27 -6.05
CA PHE A 35 3.73 -1.83 -7.39
C PHE A 35 2.78 -2.42 -8.45
N GLY A 36 2.24 -1.57 -9.32
CA GLY A 36 1.26 -1.97 -10.34
C GLY A 36 -0.17 -2.20 -9.82
N LEU A 37 -0.39 -2.24 -8.50
CA LEU A 37 -1.73 -2.42 -7.92
C LEU A 37 -2.42 -1.09 -7.64
N THR A 38 -1.66 -0.04 -7.27
CA THR A 38 -2.21 1.29 -6.98
C THR A 38 -1.15 2.38 -7.09
N GLN A 39 -1.59 3.63 -7.28
CA GLN A 39 -0.75 4.83 -7.21
C GLN A 39 -1.01 5.67 -5.95
N LYS A 40 -1.90 5.21 -5.05
CA LYS A 40 -2.32 5.94 -3.85
C LYS A 40 -1.34 5.84 -2.67
N PHE A 41 -0.21 5.17 -2.88
CA PHE A 41 0.84 5.01 -1.90
C PHE A 41 2.20 5.39 -2.50
N ARG A 42 3.03 6.04 -1.67
CA ARG A 42 4.44 6.25 -1.95
C ARG A 42 5.26 5.19 -1.23
N MET A 43 6.13 4.48 -1.95
CA MET A 43 7.10 3.58 -1.32
C MET A 43 8.16 4.39 -0.59
N VAL A 44 8.43 4.02 0.66
CA VAL A 44 9.47 4.57 1.53
C VAL A 44 10.38 3.41 1.90
N HIS A 45 11.66 3.51 1.58
CA HIS A 45 12.64 2.47 1.87
C HIS A 45 13.80 3.07 2.68
N GLU A 46 13.92 2.64 3.93
CA GLU A 46 14.88 3.17 4.91
C GLU A 46 15.45 2.02 5.75
N ASN A 47 16.76 1.96 5.94
CA ASN A 47 17.44 0.97 6.79
C ASN A 47 16.99 -0.50 6.54
N ASN A 48 16.92 -0.92 5.27
CA ASN A 48 16.40 -2.22 4.81
C ASN A 48 14.89 -2.48 5.07
N GLY A 49 14.16 -1.53 5.64
CA GLY A 49 12.71 -1.61 5.80
C GLY A 49 11.98 -0.96 4.62
N THR A 50 10.91 -1.60 4.15
CA THR A 50 10.00 -1.02 3.15
C THR A 50 8.65 -0.72 3.81
N ALA A 51 8.18 0.51 3.65
CA ALA A 51 6.86 0.97 4.05
C ALA A 51 6.18 1.69 2.89
N TYR A 52 4.86 1.78 2.94
CA TYR A 52 4.04 2.48 1.96
C TYR A 52 3.29 3.60 2.65
N GLN A 53 3.65 4.85 2.37
CA GLN A 53 2.98 6.00 2.92
C GLN A 53 1.74 6.33 2.08
N ARG A 54 0.57 6.47 2.73
CA ARG A 54 -0.64 6.99 2.10
C ARG A 54 -0.35 8.39 1.58
N ILE A 55 -0.64 8.62 0.30
CA ILE A 55 -0.68 9.97 -0.27
C ILE A 55 -2.13 10.40 -0.42
N GLU A 56 -2.39 11.69 -0.22
CA GLU A 56 -3.67 12.26 -0.59
C GLU A 56 -3.75 12.29 -2.11
N ALA A 57 -4.82 11.70 -2.64
CA ALA A 57 -5.15 11.90 -4.04
C ALA A 57 -5.63 13.35 -4.16
N ASN A 58 -4.82 14.24 -4.74
CA ASN A 58 -5.33 15.51 -5.23
C ASN A 58 -6.46 15.18 -6.21
N THR A 59 -7.69 15.48 -5.79
CA THR A 59 -8.89 15.38 -6.63
C THR A 59 -8.82 16.40 -7.75
#